data_AF-A0A495Z6X3-F1
#
_entry.id   AF-A0A495Z6X3-F1
#
_cell.length_a   1.000
_cell.length_b   1.000
_cell.length_c   1.000
_cell.angle_alpha   90.00
_cell.angle_beta   90.00
_cell.angle_gamma   90.00
#
_symmetry.space_group_name_H-M   'P 1'
#
loop_
_entity.id
_entity.type
_entity.pdbx_description
1 polymer ?
#
loop_
_entity_poly.entity_id
_entity_poly.type
_entity_poly.pdbx_seq_one_letter_code
_entity_poly.pdbx_strand_id
1 'polypeptide(L)'
;MQRKLIRIISLILMVVSFIAYIAKAPAFPIASENLLPWSTWFFIFALANIILWQSVVKLLSFALMVIWFYAFAASIVPETSTATVVITERTPEVFVEAGEAIFNGKGKCNTCHTLDPSAPKSRCPDLTDIGTHAATRQPGMTAKEYLIESTYEPHKFLVPGYSNIMPPVWKPPISLTELEIETVIAFLQSQGGEVDITEFKPPVDIGSAEAIVEEQPPLLTGDVERGKKVFVEGAKCIACHAVAGVEQPAGQTLDEGVEVVAAPELTDIAAVNSLRYIEESVLLPNAQIVSGYGSITVKTGGAIIQGTLVTQDNEEINVRVKDAAGNEEERAILLSDLDPEPIEELTDLTGKGYFWIQVTLADTGATISGDFVEETDESITLQVDGESQIVSKSNVKVQATLIDFDENVIVGELVSENEDEVTLIVDGEEQIIDTFDIDEGPTYSRAFGKRLVVTSPMPNNFPLLLSVSDMSDLLAYLASLTGATAATAAEEAEETAE
;
A
#
# COMPACT_ATOMS: atom_id res chain seq x y z
N MET A 1 42.90 -17.46 43.38
CA MET A 1 42.13 -18.54 44.05
C MET A 1 41.65 -18.16 45.46
N GLN A 2 42.52 -17.62 46.32
CA GLN A 2 42.19 -17.33 47.73
C GLN A 2 41.03 -16.34 47.95
N ARG A 3 40.93 -15.23 47.20
CA ARG A 3 39.81 -14.27 47.34
C ARG A 3 38.45 -14.84 46.92
N LYS A 4 38.41 -15.67 45.88
CA LYS A 4 37.17 -16.35 45.44
C LYS A 4 36.71 -17.37 46.48
N LEU A 5 37.67 -18.11 47.05
CA LEU A 5 37.41 -19.08 48.11
C LEU A 5 36.86 -18.41 49.37
N ILE A 6 37.42 -17.27 49.80
CA ILE A 6 36.93 -16.50 50.95
C ILE A 6 35.49 -16.01 50.74
N ARG A 7 35.15 -15.52 49.54
CA ARG A 7 33.78 -15.10 49.19
C ARG A 7 32.77 -16.25 49.28
N ILE A 8 33.13 -17.41 48.75
CA ILE A 8 32.28 -18.61 48.76
C ILE A 8 32.09 -19.12 50.19
N ILE A 9 33.16 -19.17 50.99
CA ILE A 9 33.09 -19.58 52.39
C ILE A 9 32.22 -18.62 53.20
N SER A 10 32.37 -17.30 53.03
CA SER A 10 31.52 -16.30 53.70
C SER A 10 30.04 -16.47 53.33
N LEU A 11 29.74 -16.79 52.07
CA LEU A 11 28.37 -17.03 51.61
C LEU A 11 27.77 -18.29 52.25
N ILE A 12 28.54 -19.39 52.26
CA ILE A 12 28.12 -20.65 52.89
C ILE A 12 27.86 -20.43 54.38
N LEU A 13 28.74 -19.72 55.09
CA LEU A 13 28.56 -19.41 56.52
C LEU A 13 27.33 -18.55 56.79
N MET A 14 27.00 -17.61 55.91
CA MET A 14 25.75 -16.84 55.99
C MET A 14 24.53 -17.75 55.86
N VAL A 15 24.49 -18.61 54.83
CA VAL A 15 23.36 -19.52 54.56
C VAL A 15 23.18 -20.53 55.70
N VAL A 16 24.27 -21.15 56.17
CA VAL A 16 24.24 -22.10 57.27
C VAL A 16 23.75 -21.43 58.56
N SER A 17 24.20 -20.21 58.86
CA SER A 17 23.76 -19.45 60.03
C SER A 17 22.26 -19.08 59.95
N PHE A 18 21.76 -18.76 58.76
CA PHE A 18 20.34 -18.47 58.54
C PHE A 18 19.45 -19.71 58.72
N ILE A 19 19.86 -20.84 58.14
CA ILE A 19 19.15 -22.12 58.27
C ILE A 19 19.13 -22.56 59.74
N ALA A 20 20.26 -22.45 60.43
CA ALA A 20 20.37 -22.76 61.86
C ALA A 20 19.49 -21.84 62.72
N TYR A 21 19.38 -20.55 62.37
CA TYR A 21 18.48 -19.60 63.02
C TYR A 21 17.00 -20.00 62.85
N ILE A 22 16.55 -20.27 61.61
CA ILE A 22 15.17 -20.69 61.33
C ILE A 22 14.85 -22.03 62.02
N ALA A 23 15.79 -22.97 62.01
CA ALA A 23 15.65 -24.28 62.64
C ALA A 23 15.74 -24.25 64.18
N LYS A 24 15.97 -23.08 64.80
CA LYS A 24 16.19 -22.91 66.25
C LYS A 24 17.28 -23.83 66.81
N ALA A 25 18.34 -24.06 66.04
CA ALA A 25 19.46 -24.90 66.42
C ALA A 25 20.21 -24.31 67.63
N PRO A 26 20.84 -25.16 68.48
CA PRO A 26 21.67 -24.67 69.59
C PRO A 26 22.81 -23.79 69.08
N ALA A 27 23.17 -22.74 69.83
CA ALA A 27 24.13 -21.72 69.41
C ALA A 27 25.52 -22.30 69.09
N PHE A 28 26.21 -21.70 68.11
CA PHE A 28 27.50 -22.18 67.61
C PHE A 28 28.61 -22.04 68.68
N PRO A 29 29.34 -23.12 69.01
CA PRO A 29 30.33 -23.09 70.10
C PRO A 29 31.64 -22.47 69.65
N ILE A 30 31.99 -21.29 70.22
CA ILE A 30 33.34 -20.73 70.14
C ILE A 30 33.83 -20.47 71.55
N ALA A 31 34.57 -21.44 72.11
CA ALA A 31 35.09 -21.45 73.47
C ALA A 31 34.01 -21.32 74.57
N SER A 32 34.26 -21.92 75.72
CA SER A 32 33.24 -22.35 76.69
C SER A 32 32.43 -21.26 77.40
N GLU A 33 32.53 -19.97 77.04
CA GLU A 33 31.89 -18.90 77.82
C GLU A 33 31.20 -17.76 77.06
N ASN A 34 31.15 -17.75 75.72
CA ASN A 34 30.38 -16.72 74.98
C ASN A 34 29.75 -17.25 73.68
N LEU A 35 28.50 -17.73 73.77
CA LEU A 35 27.73 -18.21 72.61
C LEU A 35 26.94 -17.06 71.97
N LEU A 36 27.42 -16.53 70.84
CA LEU A 36 26.64 -15.57 70.04
C LEU A 36 25.43 -16.28 69.39
N PRO A 37 24.22 -15.68 69.42
CA PRO A 37 23.06 -16.22 68.72
C PRO A 37 23.29 -16.36 67.20
N TRP A 38 22.64 -17.35 66.58
CA TRP A 38 22.70 -17.56 65.12
C TRP A 38 22.25 -16.35 64.30
N SER A 39 21.32 -15.54 64.82
CA SER A 39 20.90 -14.27 64.20
C SER A 39 22.05 -13.26 64.12
N THR A 40 22.90 -13.19 65.15
CA THR A 40 24.07 -12.31 65.17
C THR A 40 25.13 -12.77 64.15
N TRP A 41 25.37 -14.09 64.05
CA TRP A 41 26.27 -14.64 63.04
C TRP A 41 25.77 -14.42 61.62
N PHE A 42 24.47 -14.63 61.39
CA PHE A 42 23.84 -14.33 60.12
C PHE A 42 24.05 -12.86 59.73
N PHE A 43 23.83 -11.93 60.66
CA PHE A 43 24.01 -10.50 60.40
C PHE A 43 25.47 -10.13 60.11
N ILE A 44 26.43 -10.68 60.86
CA ILE A 44 27.87 -10.47 60.62
C ILE A 44 28.27 -10.98 59.23
N PHE A 45 27.85 -12.19 58.85
CA PHE A 45 28.18 -12.74 57.54
C PHE A 45 27.41 -12.06 56.41
N ALA A 46 26.19 -11.56 56.64
CA ALA A 46 25.46 -10.76 55.67
C ALA A 46 26.20 -9.45 55.38
N LEU A 47 26.64 -8.71 56.41
CA LEU A 47 27.45 -7.50 56.25
C LEU A 47 28.80 -7.79 55.58
N ALA A 48 29.47 -8.88 55.96
CA ALA A 48 30.71 -9.30 55.33
C ALA A 48 30.50 -9.61 53.84
N ASN A 49 29.40 -10.27 53.47
CA ASN A 49 29.07 -10.54 52.06
C ASN A 49 28.73 -9.27 51.29
N ILE A 50 28.02 -8.30 51.86
CA ILE A 50 27.76 -6.99 51.22
C ILE A 50 29.08 -6.29 50.87
N ILE A 51 30.07 -6.32 51.78
CA ILE A 51 31.39 -5.73 51.56
C ILE A 51 32.22 -6.54 50.55
N LEU A 52 32.26 -7.86 50.70
CA LEU A 52 33.06 -8.76 49.85
C LEU A 52 32.53 -8.85 48.41
N TRP A 53 31.22 -8.66 48.23
CA TRP A 53 30.50 -8.66 46.95
C TRP A 53 30.03 -7.27 46.53
N GLN A 54 30.72 -6.21 46.96
CA GLN A 54 30.41 -4.82 46.61
C GLN A 54 30.16 -4.58 45.11
N SER A 55 30.84 -5.30 44.21
CA SER A 55 30.62 -5.19 42.76
C SER A 55 29.25 -5.72 42.32
N VAL A 56 28.77 -6.81 42.94
CA VAL A 56 27.46 -7.38 42.65
C VAL A 56 26.34 -6.52 43.25
N VAL A 57 26.56 -5.96 44.45
CA VAL A 57 25.61 -5.02 45.07
C VAL A 57 25.51 -3.72 44.27
N LYS A 58 26.63 -3.21 43.75
CA LYS A 58 26.65 -2.05 42.84
C LYS A 58 25.90 -2.35 41.53
N LEU A 59 26.12 -3.52 40.93
CA LEU A 59 25.40 -3.93 39.72
C LEU A 59 23.90 -4.08 39.97
N LEU A 60 23.49 -4.73 41.06
CA LEU A 60 22.07 -4.90 41.41
C LEU A 60 21.37 -3.58 41.72
N SER A 61 22.04 -2.66 42.43
CA SER A 61 21.47 -1.34 42.72
C SER A 61 21.39 -0.47 41.47
N PHE A 62 22.37 -0.55 40.56
CA PHE A 62 22.29 0.10 39.26
C PHE A 62 21.16 -0.48 38.40
N ALA A 63 21.05 -1.80 38.29
CA ALA A 63 19.97 -2.47 37.55
C ALA A 63 18.58 -2.10 38.09
N LEU A 64 18.40 -2.10 39.41
CA LEU A 64 17.14 -1.67 40.03
C LEU A 64 16.85 -0.19 39.80
N MET A 65 17.87 0.67 39.80
CA MET A 65 17.72 2.08 39.48
C MET A 65 17.29 2.28 38.02
N VAL A 66 17.89 1.53 37.08
CA VAL A 66 17.52 1.54 35.66
C VAL A 66 16.08 1.07 35.47
N ILE A 67 15.70 -0.07 36.07
CA ILE A 67 14.32 -0.59 36.05
C ILE A 67 13.34 0.45 36.62
N TRP A 68 13.70 1.09 37.73
CA TRP A 68 12.84 2.11 38.35
C TRP A 68 12.75 3.38 37.50
N PHE A 69 13.85 3.79 36.85
CA PHE A 69 13.87 4.90 35.91
C PHE A 69 12.97 4.65 34.70
N TYR A 70 13.05 3.46 34.10
CA TYR A 70 12.16 3.08 32.99
C TYR A 70 10.70 2.97 33.44
N ALA A 71 10.42 2.39 34.61
CA ALA A 71 9.06 2.37 35.16
C ALA A 71 8.51 3.77 35.45
N PHE A 72 9.36 4.68 35.93
CA PHE A 72 8.99 6.09 36.14
C PHE A 72 8.77 6.83 34.83
N ALA A 73 9.64 6.66 33.83
CA ALA A 73 9.49 7.25 32.51
C ALA A 73 8.21 6.74 31.82
N ALA A 74 7.95 5.43 31.88
CA ALA A 74 6.71 4.82 31.38
C ALA A 74 5.46 5.40 32.07
N SER A 75 5.55 5.81 33.34
CA SER A 75 4.41 6.44 34.05
C SER A 75 4.16 7.91 33.66
N ILE A 76 5.13 8.57 33.03
CA ILE A 76 5.01 9.97 32.56
C ILE A 76 4.48 10.02 31.13
N VAL A 77 4.77 9.01 30.31
CA VAL A 77 4.25 8.90 28.95
C VAL A 77 2.78 8.45 29.03
N PRO A 78 1.81 9.24 28.52
CA PRO A 78 0.44 8.75 28.37
C PRO A 78 0.48 7.51 27.46
N GLU A 79 -0.18 6.41 27.85
CA GLU A 79 -0.32 5.22 27.00
C GLU A 79 -1.14 5.59 25.75
N THR A 80 -0.48 6.05 24.68
CA THR A 80 -1.14 6.39 23.40
C THR A 80 -1.32 5.18 22.48
N SER A 81 -0.89 3.98 22.88
CA SER A 81 -0.84 2.81 22.00
C SER A 81 -2.01 1.83 22.13
N THR A 82 -2.86 1.96 23.16
CA THR A 82 -4.08 1.13 23.31
C THR A 82 -5.20 1.87 24.04
N ALA A 83 -5.34 3.17 23.82
CA ALA A 83 -6.48 3.91 24.34
C ALA A 83 -7.76 3.40 23.63
N THR A 84 -8.46 2.48 24.27
CA THR A 84 -9.88 2.24 23.98
C THR A 84 -10.56 3.56 24.30
N VAL A 85 -10.90 4.33 23.27
CA VAL A 85 -11.50 5.65 23.49
C VAL A 85 -12.86 5.43 24.15
N VAL A 86 -12.95 5.77 25.44
CA VAL A 86 -14.19 5.63 26.21
C VAL A 86 -15.05 6.85 25.90
N ILE A 87 -16.00 6.68 24.99
CA ILE A 87 -17.00 7.71 24.70
C ILE A 87 -17.98 7.76 25.87
N THR A 88 -17.86 8.78 26.71
CA THR A 88 -18.68 8.94 27.92
C THR A 88 -19.97 9.72 27.66
N GLU A 89 -20.01 10.51 26.59
CA GLU A 89 -21.17 11.29 26.14
C GLU A 89 -21.13 11.52 24.62
N ARG A 90 -22.30 11.64 23.98
CA ARG A 90 -22.40 11.95 22.54
C ARG A 90 -22.49 13.46 22.34
N THR A 91 -21.33 14.11 22.34
CA THR A 91 -21.15 15.53 22.00
C THR A 91 -20.18 15.66 20.83
N PRO A 92 -20.28 16.73 20.01
CA PRO A 92 -19.38 16.92 18.87
C PRO A 92 -17.91 16.96 19.28
N GLU A 93 -17.60 17.62 20.40
CA GLU A 93 -16.23 17.79 20.89
C GLU A 93 -15.60 16.43 21.26
N VAL A 94 -16.34 15.59 21.98
CA VAL A 94 -15.88 14.24 22.38
C VAL A 94 -15.70 13.34 21.16
N PHE A 95 -16.62 13.42 20.18
CA PHE A 95 -16.53 12.62 18.95
C PHE A 95 -15.33 13.04 18.09
N VAL A 96 -15.05 14.34 17.99
CA VAL A 96 -13.89 14.85 17.25
C VAL A 96 -12.58 14.43 17.91
N GLU A 97 -12.45 14.59 19.23
CA GLU A 97 -11.25 14.16 19.98
C GLU A 97 -11.03 12.64 19.86
N ALA A 98 -12.11 11.86 19.98
CA ALA A 98 -12.06 10.41 19.78
C ALA A 98 -11.63 10.02 18.36
N GLY A 99 -12.20 10.71 17.36
CA GLY A 99 -11.88 10.48 15.96
C GLY A 99 -10.44 10.81 15.61
N GLU A 100 -9.89 11.89 16.18
CA GLU A 100 -8.48 12.25 16.02
C GLU A 100 -7.55 11.17 16.61
N ALA A 101 -7.87 10.66 17.80
CA ALA A 101 -7.11 9.59 18.43
C ALA A 101 -7.14 8.30 17.59
N ILE A 102 -8.28 7.94 17.01
CA ILE A 102 -8.40 6.77 16.12
C ILE A 102 -7.67 7.02 14.80
N PHE A 103 -7.82 8.20 14.20
CA PHE A 103 -7.14 8.59 12.95
C PHE A 103 -5.62 8.42 13.05
N ASN A 104 -5.04 8.83 14.18
CA ASN A 104 -3.61 8.73 14.44
C ASN A 104 -3.16 7.39 15.05
N GLY A 105 -4.09 6.63 15.63
CA GLY A 105 -3.84 5.37 16.32
C GLY A 105 -4.36 4.17 15.56
N LYS A 106 -5.45 3.56 16.05
CA LYS A 106 -6.01 2.29 15.53
C LYS A 106 -6.33 2.35 14.03
N GLY A 107 -6.86 3.47 13.56
CA GLY A 107 -7.20 3.69 12.15
C GLY A 107 -5.99 3.81 11.23
N LYS A 108 -4.82 4.21 11.76
CA LYS A 108 -3.57 4.45 11.01
C LYS A 108 -3.77 5.33 9.76
N CYS A 109 -4.79 6.19 9.75
CA CYS A 109 -5.16 6.98 8.58
C CYS A 109 -4.05 7.97 8.21
N ASN A 110 -3.37 8.52 9.23
CA ASN A 110 -2.21 9.42 9.10
C ASN A 110 -1.00 8.82 8.39
N THR A 111 -0.90 7.49 8.28
CA THR A 111 0.19 6.82 7.54
C THR A 111 0.06 7.01 6.02
N CYS A 112 -1.14 7.34 5.56
CA CYS A 112 -1.49 7.46 4.16
C CYS A 112 -1.98 8.87 3.81
N HIS A 113 -2.82 9.45 4.66
CA HIS A 113 -3.42 10.76 4.46
C HIS A 113 -2.72 11.86 5.27
N THR A 114 -2.46 12.99 4.63
CA THR A 114 -1.96 14.20 5.27
C THR A 114 -3.11 15.11 5.70
N LEU A 115 -2.85 15.92 6.74
CA LEU A 115 -3.67 17.05 7.19
C LEU A 115 -2.84 18.35 7.20
N ASP A 116 -1.75 18.37 6.43
CA ASP A 116 -0.90 19.54 6.21
C ASP A 116 -1.00 19.95 4.73
N PRO A 117 -1.53 21.15 4.42
CA PRO A 117 -1.67 21.64 3.04
C PRO A 117 -0.32 21.97 2.40
N SER A 118 0.76 21.99 3.19
CA SER A 118 2.14 22.20 2.72
C SER A 118 2.85 20.89 2.41
N ALA A 119 2.26 19.74 2.77
CA ALA A 119 2.84 18.44 2.49
C ALA A 119 2.91 18.21 0.98
N PRO A 120 3.96 17.53 0.48
CA PRO A 120 4.00 17.10 -0.91
C PRO A 120 2.79 16.24 -1.25
N LYS A 121 2.33 16.30 -2.52
CA LYS A 121 1.31 15.38 -3.02
C LYS A 121 1.74 13.94 -2.71
N SER A 122 0.88 13.21 -2.00
CA SER A 122 1.12 11.82 -1.56
C SER A 122 0.38 10.83 -2.45
N ARG A 123 0.59 9.54 -2.21
CA ARG A 123 -0.14 8.41 -2.81
C ARG A 123 -1.63 8.37 -2.46
N CYS A 124 -2.08 9.15 -1.47
CA CYS A 124 -3.47 9.26 -1.05
C CYS A 124 -3.94 10.73 -1.03
N PRO A 125 -5.26 10.98 -1.14
CA PRO A 125 -5.80 12.33 -1.08
C PRO A 125 -5.45 13.06 0.21
N ASP A 126 -5.13 14.35 0.09
CA ASP A 126 -5.05 15.27 1.24
C ASP A 126 -6.44 15.45 1.87
N LEU A 127 -6.49 15.40 3.19
CA LEU A 127 -7.72 15.51 3.99
C LEU A 127 -7.82 16.85 4.75
N THR A 128 -6.87 17.78 4.60
CA THR A 128 -6.82 19.06 5.34
C THR A 128 -8.14 19.84 5.30
N ASP A 129 -8.83 19.86 4.16
CA ASP A 129 -10.06 20.62 3.97
C ASP A 129 -11.27 19.71 3.68
N ILE A 130 -11.18 18.41 4.02
CA ILE A 130 -12.19 17.43 3.62
C ILE A 130 -13.59 17.77 4.16
N GLY A 131 -13.68 18.38 5.35
CA GLY A 131 -14.94 18.83 5.93
C GLY A 131 -15.64 19.90 5.07
N THR A 132 -14.88 20.69 4.31
CA THR A 132 -15.40 21.75 3.44
C THR A 132 -15.86 21.22 2.08
N HIS A 133 -15.08 20.31 1.47
CA HIS A 133 -15.29 19.91 0.08
C HIS A 133 -15.81 18.47 -0.10
N ALA A 134 -16.02 17.69 0.95
CA ALA A 134 -16.56 16.32 0.84
C ALA A 134 -17.86 16.27 0.02
N ALA A 135 -18.77 17.24 0.24
CA ALA A 135 -20.03 17.32 -0.51
C ALA A 135 -19.85 17.65 -2.01
N THR A 136 -18.69 18.14 -2.44
CA THR A 136 -18.41 18.44 -3.84
C THR A 136 -17.74 17.28 -4.58
N ARG A 137 -17.37 16.21 -3.87
CA ARG A 137 -16.70 15.05 -4.45
C ARG A 137 -17.63 14.26 -5.36
N GLN A 138 -18.87 14.06 -4.94
CA GLN A 138 -19.86 13.28 -5.68
C GLN A 138 -21.19 14.04 -5.82
N PRO A 139 -21.67 14.29 -7.05
CA PRO A 139 -22.93 14.99 -7.27
C PRO A 139 -24.10 14.29 -6.55
N GLY A 140 -24.89 15.06 -5.81
CA GLY A 140 -26.10 14.57 -5.14
C GLY A 140 -25.88 13.90 -3.78
N MET A 141 -24.64 13.86 -3.26
CA MET A 141 -24.33 13.39 -1.90
C MET A 141 -24.02 14.54 -0.94
N THR A 142 -24.40 14.38 0.32
CA THR A 142 -23.94 15.25 1.41
C THR A 142 -22.50 14.89 1.82
N ALA A 143 -21.81 15.80 2.51
CA ALA A 143 -20.46 15.55 3.03
C ALA A 143 -20.39 14.31 3.92
N LYS A 144 -21.39 14.13 4.80
CA LYS A 144 -21.47 12.99 5.70
C LYS A 144 -21.70 11.68 4.96
N GLU A 145 -22.60 11.64 3.98
CA GLU A 145 -22.83 10.45 3.16
C GLU A 145 -21.57 10.05 2.39
N TYR A 146 -20.86 11.03 1.82
CA TYR A 146 -19.57 10.79 1.15
C TYR A 146 -18.53 10.20 2.11
N LEU A 147 -18.40 10.73 3.33
CA LEU A 147 -17.45 10.22 4.33
C LEU A 147 -17.83 8.82 4.83
N ILE A 148 -19.13 8.53 5.02
CA ILE A 148 -19.62 7.18 5.34
C ILE A 148 -19.25 6.21 4.22
N GLU A 149 -19.54 6.54 2.96
CA GLU A 149 -19.20 5.68 1.83
C GLU A 149 -17.68 5.49 1.70
N SER A 150 -16.89 6.57 1.82
CA SER A 150 -15.43 6.53 1.73
C SER A 150 -14.78 5.65 2.81
N THR A 151 -15.36 5.58 4.02
CA THR A 151 -14.81 4.76 5.11
C THR A 151 -15.24 3.29 5.01
N TYR A 152 -16.50 3.02 4.65
CA TYR A 152 -17.03 1.65 4.57
C TYR A 152 -16.72 0.95 3.25
N GLU A 153 -16.79 1.67 2.13
CA GLU A 153 -16.71 1.17 0.76
C GLU A 153 -15.88 2.13 -0.13
N PRO A 154 -14.59 2.37 0.21
CA PRO A 154 -13.73 3.36 -0.48
C PRO A 154 -13.61 3.17 -1.99
N HIS A 155 -13.84 1.96 -2.49
CA HIS A 155 -13.77 1.62 -3.91
C HIS A 155 -14.94 2.16 -4.75
N LYS A 156 -16.04 2.64 -4.13
CA LYS A 156 -17.21 3.16 -4.85
C LYS A 156 -16.95 4.51 -5.51
N PHE A 157 -16.12 5.34 -4.89
CA PHE A 157 -15.68 6.61 -5.44
C PHE A 157 -14.18 6.76 -5.24
N LEU A 158 -13.44 6.71 -6.35
CA LEU A 158 -12.01 7.00 -6.35
C LEU A 158 -11.82 8.47 -6.73
N VAL A 159 -11.13 9.21 -5.87
CA VAL A 159 -10.74 10.59 -6.20
C VAL A 159 -9.87 10.55 -7.46
N PRO A 160 -10.15 11.37 -8.49
CA PRO A 160 -9.33 11.41 -9.69
C PRO A 160 -7.84 11.55 -9.36
N GLY A 161 -7.02 10.69 -9.98
CA GLY A 161 -5.58 10.63 -9.76
C GLY A 161 -5.08 9.74 -8.64
N TYR A 162 -5.99 9.11 -7.89
CA TYR A 162 -5.65 8.19 -6.82
C TYR A 162 -6.13 6.77 -7.12
N SER A 163 -5.30 5.79 -6.76
CA SER A 163 -5.60 4.37 -6.94
C SER A 163 -6.51 3.84 -5.83
N ASN A 164 -7.15 2.69 -6.09
CA ASN A 164 -8.00 1.98 -5.13
C ASN A 164 -7.21 1.28 -4.01
N ILE A 165 -6.43 2.03 -3.24
CA ILE A 165 -5.54 1.46 -2.20
C ILE A 165 -6.08 1.59 -0.78
N MET A 166 -7.14 2.37 -0.58
CA MET A 166 -7.74 2.56 0.75
C MET A 166 -8.53 1.30 1.15
N PRO A 167 -8.18 0.61 2.25
CA PRO A 167 -8.92 -0.55 2.70
C PRO A 167 -10.25 -0.14 3.35
N PRO A 168 -11.31 -0.98 3.27
CA PRO A 168 -12.49 -0.82 4.12
C PRO A 168 -12.10 -0.88 5.60
N VAL A 169 -12.32 0.21 6.36
CA VAL A 169 -11.72 0.38 7.70
C VAL A 169 -12.26 -0.59 8.76
N TRP A 170 -13.40 -1.21 8.50
CA TRP A 170 -14.04 -2.22 9.36
C TRP A 170 -13.48 -3.64 9.15
N LYS A 171 -12.65 -3.86 8.13
CA LYS A 171 -12.00 -5.15 7.89
C LYS A 171 -10.64 -5.23 8.58
N PRO A 172 -10.16 -6.44 8.92
CA PRO A 172 -8.76 -6.63 9.30
C PRO A 172 -7.80 -6.10 8.22
N PRO A 173 -6.67 -5.48 8.59
CA PRO A 173 -6.11 -5.40 9.96
C PRO A 173 -6.61 -4.21 10.81
N ILE A 174 -7.40 -3.28 10.24
CA ILE A 174 -7.83 -2.06 10.94
C ILE A 174 -8.98 -2.34 11.93
N SER A 175 -10.01 -3.06 11.48
CA SER A 175 -11.12 -3.56 12.30
C SER A 175 -11.78 -2.48 13.20
N LEU A 176 -12.10 -1.31 12.63
CA LEU A 176 -12.90 -0.30 13.35
C LEU A 176 -14.34 -0.77 13.57
N THR A 177 -14.87 -0.51 14.76
CA THR A 177 -16.28 -0.66 15.11
C THR A 177 -17.12 0.47 14.52
N GLU A 178 -18.44 0.30 14.45
CA GLU A 178 -19.35 1.33 13.93
C GLU A 178 -19.18 2.67 14.66
N LEU A 179 -19.05 2.61 15.99
CA LEU A 179 -18.87 3.78 16.83
C LEU A 179 -17.51 4.46 16.60
N GLU A 180 -16.44 3.69 16.42
CA GLU A 180 -15.13 4.25 16.06
C GLU A 180 -15.18 4.94 14.69
N ILE A 181 -15.88 4.36 13.72
CA ILE A 181 -16.08 4.98 12.39
C ILE A 181 -16.87 6.27 12.50
N GLU A 182 -17.95 6.31 13.29
CA GLU A 182 -18.72 7.54 13.57
C GLU A 182 -17.81 8.66 14.09
N THR A 183 -16.91 8.36 15.03
CA THR A 183 -15.99 9.37 15.58
C THR A 183 -14.96 9.84 14.57
N VAL A 184 -14.38 8.95 13.75
CA VAL A 184 -13.47 9.34 12.67
C VAL A 184 -14.18 10.25 11.67
N ILE A 185 -15.42 9.95 11.29
CA ILE A 185 -16.22 10.83 10.42
C ILE A 185 -16.42 12.20 11.06
N ALA A 186 -16.72 12.26 12.36
CA ALA A 186 -16.85 13.53 13.08
C ALA A 186 -15.56 14.36 13.05
N PHE A 187 -14.41 13.72 13.27
CA PHE A 187 -13.10 14.36 13.14
C PHE A 187 -12.82 14.87 11.73
N LEU A 188 -13.13 14.08 10.69
CA LEU A 188 -12.98 14.50 9.29
C LEU A 188 -13.90 15.68 8.93
N GLN A 189 -15.14 15.69 9.42
CA GLN A 189 -16.04 16.84 9.27
C GLN A 189 -15.45 18.10 9.91
N SER A 190 -14.75 17.98 11.04
CA SER A 190 -14.14 19.12 11.73
C SER A 190 -12.95 19.76 10.99
N GLN A 191 -12.45 19.12 9.91
CA GLN A 191 -11.44 19.66 9.00
C GLN A 191 -12.07 20.70 8.04
N GLY A 192 -12.67 21.74 8.63
CA GLY A 192 -13.27 22.90 7.93
C GLY A 192 -14.80 22.90 7.79
N GLY A 193 -15.50 21.83 8.19
CA GLY A 193 -16.97 21.71 8.07
C GLY A 193 -17.74 21.75 9.40
N GLU A 194 -19.07 21.65 9.31
CA GLU A 194 -19.94 21.48 10.48
C GLU A 194 -20.01 20.00 10.90
N VAL A 195 -19.83 19.73 12.19
CA VAL A 195 -19.82 18.37 12.73
C VAL A 195 -21.26 17.90 13.00
N ASP A 196 -21.72 16.94 12.19
CA ASP A 196 -23.00 16.25 12.40
C ASP A 196 -22.79 14.83 12.98
N ILE A 197 -23.17 14.66 14.25
CA ILE A 197 -23.08 13.40 15.00
C ILE A 197 -24.39 12.61 15.05
N THR A 198 -25.37 12.92 14.19
CA THR A 198 -26.59 12.09 14.08
C THR A 198 -26.23 10.65 13.73
N GLU A 199 -26.87 9.68 14.38
CA GLU A 199 -26.68 8.26 14.06
C GLU A 199 -27.05 8.01 12.60
N PHE A 200 -26.26 7.16 11.95
CA PHE A 200 -26.58 6.64 10.62
C PHE A 200 -26.74 5.12 10.69
N LYS A 201 -27.46 4.57 9.72
CA LYS A 201 -27.48 3.13 9.50
C LYS A 201 -26.27 2.77 8.65
N PRO A 202 -25.33 1.94 9.13
CA PRO A 202 -24.18 1.52 8.35
C PRO A 202 -24.60 0.91 7.00
N PRO A 203 -23.88 1.23 5.91
CA PRO A 203 -24.15 0.64 4.60
C PRO A 203 -23.82 -0.87 4.58
N VAL A 204 -22.93 -1.31 5.46
CA VAL A 204 -22.57 -2.70 5.70
C VAL A 204 -22.87 -3.05 7.15
N ASP A 205 -23.58 -4.15 7.37
CA ASP A 205 -23.81 -4.69 8.72
C ASP A 205 -22.51 -5.32 9.24
N ILE A 206 -21.82 -4.60 10.12
CA ILE A 206 -20.57 -5.04 10.75
C ILE A 206 -20.79 -5.43 12.22
N GLY A 207 -22.05 -5.52 12.68
CA GLY A 207 -22.48 -5.80 14.05
C GLY A 207 -22.09 -7.18 14.61
N SER A 208 -21.18 -7.87 13.93
CA SER A 208 -20.57 -9.14 14.32
C SER A 208 -19.05 -9.14 14.10
N ALA A 209 -18.38 -7.98 14.00
CA ALA A 209 -16.92 -7.93 13.95
C ALA A 209 -16.25 -8.50 15.23
N GLU A 210 -16.97 -8.52 16.36
CA GLU A 210 -16.59 -9.29 17.56
C GLU A 210 -16.83 -10.80 17.43
N ALA A 211 -17.62 -11.26 16.45
CA ALA A 211 -18.03 -12.65 16.26
C ALA A 211 -17.45 -13.32 14.99
N ILE A 212 -16.52 -12.69 14.28
CA ILE A 212 -15.69 -13.33 13.25
C ILE A 212 -14.20 -13.04 13.45
N VAL A 213 -13.75 -13.08 14.70
CA VAL A 213 -12.38 -13.49 14.99
C VAL A 213 -12.45 -14.61 16.03
N GLU A 214 -13.22 -15.67 15.74
CA GLU A 214 -12.57 -16.96 15.89
C GLU A 214 -11.43 -16.87 14.89
N GLU A 215 -10.25 -16.56 15.42
CA GLU A 215 -8.99 -16.44 14.69
C GLU A 215 -8.86 -17.76 13.93
N GLN A 216 -9.45 -17.81 12.73
CA GLN A 216 -9.28 -18.96 11.88
C GLN A 216 -7.78 -18.99 11.66
N PRO A 217 -7.10 -20.05 12.11
CA PRO A 217 -5.67 -20.14 11.89
C PRO A 217 -5.46 -19.88 10.40
N PRO A 218 -4.44 -19.09 10.03
CA PRO A 218 -4.22 -18.73 8.64
C PRO A 218 -4.32 -20.00 7.80
N LEU A 219 -5.16 -19.96 6.76
CA LEU A 219 -5.38 -21.09 5.83
C LEU A 219 -4.05 -21.68 5.32
N LEU A 220 -3.02 -20.84 5.35
CA LEU A 220 -1.66 -21.09 4.96
C LEU A 220 -0.76 -21.00 6.21
N THR A 221 -0.33 -22.15 6.73
CA THR A 221 0.73 -22.24 7.73
C THR A 221 2.09 -22.07 7.04
N GLY A 222 2.34 -20.86 6.54
CA GLY A 222 3.65 -20.49 6.01
C GLY A 222 4.67 -20.25 7.13
N ASP A 223 5.94 -20.40 6.80
CA ASP A 223 7.07 -20.12 7.67
C ASP A 223 7.70 -18.78 7.28
N VAL A 224 7.76 -17.87 8.24
CA VAL A 224 8.24 -16.48 8.05
C VAL A 224 9.69 -16.46 7.57
N GLU A 225 10.56 -17.33 8.09
CA GLU A 225 11.99 -17.36 7.71
C GLU A 225 12.18 -17.92 6.30
N ARG A 226 11.43 -18.97 5.93
CA ARG A 226 11.42 -19.45 4.54
C ARG A 226 10.83 -18.40 3.60
N GLY A 227 9.79 -17.69 4.02
CA GLY A 227 9.18 -16.60 3.26
C GLY A 227 10.13 -15.45 3.00
N LYS A 228 10.90 -15.03 4.01
CA LYS A 228 11.96 -14.04 3.85
C LYS A 228 12.99 -14.49 2.81
N LYS A 229 13.36 -15.77 2.80
CA LYS A 229 14.26 -16.32 1.79
C LYS A 229 13.64 -16.29 0.38
N VAL A 230 12.35 -16.61 0.24
CA VAL A 230 11.63 -16.47 -1.03
C VAL A 230 11.65 -15.00 -1.49
N PHE A 231 11.35 -14.06 -0.59
CA PHE A 231 11.36 -12.62 -0.88
C PHE A 231 12.73 -12.11 -1.36
N VAL A 232 13.82 -12.55 -0.74
CA VAL A 232 15.18 -12.05 -1.03
C VAL A 232 15.85 -12.79 -2.19
N GLU A 233 15.79 -14.12 -2.18
CA GLU A 233 16.60 -14.97 -3.08
C GLU A 233 15.76 -15.69 -4.13
N GLY A 234 14.54 -16.11 -3.78
CA GLY A 234 13.67 -16.92 -4.63
C GLY A 234 13.00 -16.10 -5.73
N ALA A 235 12.01 -15.31 -5.33
CA ALA A 235 11.31 -14.36 -6.21
C ALA A 235 12.06 -13.04 -6.39
N LYS A 236 13.09 -12.78 -5.56
CA LYS A 236 13.92 -11.55 -5.61
C LYS A 236 13.09 -10.26 -5.58
N CYS A 237 11.98 -10.26 -4.83
CA CYS A 237 11.13 -9.09 -4.62
C CYS A 237 11.92 -7.90 -4.05
N ILE A 238 12.93 -8.17 -3.21
CA ILE A 238 13.87 -7.19 -2.63
C ILE A 238 14.63 -6.39 -3.70
N ALA A 239 14.72 -6.87 -4.94
CA ALA A 239 15.38 -6.13 -6.01
C ALA A 239 14.71 -4.76 -6.25
N CYS A 240 13.38 -4.69 -6.11
CA CYS A 240 12.59 -3.48 -6.31
C CYS A 240 11.97 -2.95 -4.99
N HIS A 241 11.59 -3.83 -4.08
CA HIS A 241 10.86 -3.49 -2.85
C HIS A 241 11.77 -3.48 -1.63
N ALA A 242 12.01 -2.31 -1.04
CA ALA A 242 12.75 -2.19 0.21
C ALA A 242 11.92 -2.70 1.41
N VAL A 243 12.63 -3.25 2.41
CA VAL A 243 12.12 -3.60 3.74
C VAL A 243 13.20 -3.24 4.77
N ALA A 244 12.83 -2.48 5.79
CA ALA A 244 13.75 -2.08 6.86
C ALA A 244 14.33 -3.30 7.58
N GLY A 245 15.65 -3.29 7.81
CA GLY A 245 16.35 -4.40 8.45
C GLY A 245 16.58 -5.62 7.55
N VAL A 246 16.26 -5.53 6.25
CA VAL A 246 16.55 -6.59 5.28
C VAL A 246 17.52 -6.07 4.23
N GLU A 247 18.72 -6.67 4.20
CA GLU A 247 19.74 -6.28 3.25
C GLU A 247 19.34 -6.68 1.83
N GLN A 248 19.43 -5.72 0.90
CA GLN A 248 19.32 -5.96 -0.53
C GLN A 248 20.68 -6.45 -1.07
N PRO A 249 20.78 -7.68 -1.59
CA PRO A 249 22.03 -8.18 -2.15
C PRO A 249 22.46 -7.36 -3.37
N ALA A 250 23.72 -6.93 -3.40
CA ALA A 250 24.25 -6.11 -4.49
C ALA A 250 24.24 -6.88 -5.83
N GLY A 251 23.75 -6.24 -6.88
CA GLY A 251 23.77 -6.79 -8.24
C GLY A 251 22.74 -7.89 -8.52
N GLN A 252 21.63 -7.93 -7.77
CA GLN A 252 20.50 -8.77 -8.16
C GLN A 252 19.94 -8.31 -9.51
N THR A 253 20.04 -9.19 -10.50
CA THR A 253 19.32 -9.06 -11.76
C THR A 253 18.13 -10.01 -11.75
N LEU A 254 17.00 -9.52 -12.25
CA LEU A 254 15.83 -10.34 -12.58
C LEU A 254 16.06 -11.00 -13.95
N ASP A 255 15.12 -11.84 -14.39
CA ASP A 255 15.18 -12.50 -15.69
C ASP A 255 15.28 -11.47 -16.84
N GLU A 256 15.76 -11.91 -18.01
CA GLU A 256 15.93 -11.03 -19.18
C GLU A 256 14.63 -10.26 -19.50
N GLY A 257 14.75 -8.92 -19.59
CA GLY A 257 13.64 -8.04 -19.91
C GLY A 257 12.92 -7.42 -18.70
N VAL A 258 13.30 -7.76 -17.47
CA VAL A 258 12.73 -7.12 -16.26
C VAL A 258 13.68 -6.03 -15.74
N GLU A 259 13.26 -4.78 -15.87
CA GLU A 259 14.00 -3.63 -15.33
C GLU A 259 13.79 -3.53 -13.82
N VAL A 260 14.88 -3.34 -13.08
CA VAL A 260 14.83 -3.03 -11.64
C VAL A 260 14.47 -1.56 -11.48
N VAL A 261 13.27 -1.31 -10.98
CA VAL A 261 12.72 0.03 -10.72
C VAL A 261 12.47 0.23 -9.22
N ALA A 262 12.36 1.48 -8.78
CA ALA A 262 11.93 1.77 -7.42
C ALA A 262 10.46 1.37 -7.25
N ALA A 263 10.16 0.50 -6.29
CA ALA A 263 8.80 0.05 -5.98
C ALA A 263 8.36 0.50 -4.57
N PRO A 264 7.09 0.32 -4.18
CA PRO A 264 6.63 0.66 -2.84
C PRO A 264 7.44 -0.04 -1.75
N GLU A 265 7.76 0.70 -0.70
CA GLU A 265 8.39 0.18 0.52
C GLU A 265 7.38 -0.72 1.28
N LEU A 266 7.85 -1.86 1.81
CA LEU A 266 6.98 -2.92 2.34
C LEU A 266 7.13 -3.17 3.85
N THR A 267 7.91 -2.41 4.61
CA THR A 267 8.16 -2.63 6.06
C THR A 267 6.86 -2.75 6.86
N ASP A 268 5.85 -2.00 6.46
CA ASP A 268 4.58 -1.88 7.17
C ASP A 268 3.40 -2.38 6.31
N ILE A 269 3.64 -3.17 5.26
CA ILE A 269 2.58 -3.53 4.30
C ILE A 269 1.38 -4.21 4.99
N ALA A 270 1.61 -5.10 5.95
CA ALA A 270 0.55 -5.81 6.68
C ALA A 270 -0.04 -4.99 7.84
N ALA A 271 0.52 -3.81 8.13
CA ALA A 271 -0.02 -2.91 9.15
C ALA A 271 -1.38 -2.32 8.78
N VAL A 272 -1.62 -2.14 7.47
CA VAL A 272 -2.82 -1.49 6.93
C VAL A 272 -3.48 -2.28 5.80
N ASN A 273 -2.79 -3.28 5.20
CA ASN A 273 -3.37 -4.09 4.13
C ASN A 273 -3.74 -5.49 4.60
N SER A 274 -4.89 -5.99 4.11
CA SER A 274 -5.30 -7.37 4.35
C SER A 274 -4.40 -8.36 3.60
N LEU A 275 -4.27 -9.58 4.12
CA LEU A 275 -3.50 -10.64 3.45
C LEU A 275 -3.99 -10.91 2.01
N ARG A 276 -5.30 -10.83 1.78
CA ARG A 276 -5.92 -11.01 0.46
C ARG A 276 -5.46 -9.94 -0.53
N TYR A 277 -5.31 -8.69 -0.09
CA TYR A 277 -4.77 -7.61 -0.93
C TYR A 277 -3.32 -7.91 -1.33
N ILE A 278 -2.51 -8.36 -0.36
CA ILE A 278 -1.10 -8.71 -0.60
C ILE A 278 -1.00 -9.88 -1.59
N GLU A 279 -1.81 -10.92 -1.40
CA GLU A 279 -1.89 -12.08 -2.30
C GLU A 279 -2.31 -11.68 -3.73
N GLU A 280 -3.37 -10.88 -3.86
CA GLU A 280 -3.83 -10.38 -5.16
C GLU A 280 -2.75 -9.52 -5.84
N SER A 281 -2.04 -8.67 -5.09
CA SER A 281 -0.96 -7.83 -5.63
C SER A 281 0.20 -8.66 -6.19
N VAL A 282 0.49 -9.83 -5.61
CA VAL A 282 1.54 -10.73 -6.09
C VAL A 282 1.08 -11.56 -7.28
N LEU A 283 -0.16 -12.07 -7.25
CA LEU A 283 -0.69 -12.96 -8.28
C LEU A 283 -1.16 -12.20 -9.53
N LEU A 284 -1.68 -11.00 -9.34
CA LEU A 284 -2.32 -10.15 -10.35
C LEU A 284 -1.84 -8.70 -10.19
N PRO A 285 -0.54 -8.40 -10.44
CA PRO A 285 0.02 -7.09 -10.13
C PRO A 285 -0.56 -5.94 -10.98
N ASN A 286 -1.23 -6.26 -12.09
CA ASN A 286 -1.96 -5.29 -12.92
C ASN A 286 -3.41 -5.05 -12.46
N ALA A 287 -3.93 -5.82 -11.49
CA ALA A 287 -5.29 -5.64 -10.98
C ALA A 287 -5.43 -4.33 -10.19
N GLN A 288 -4.40 -3.98 -9.40
CA GLN A 288 -4.35 -2.74 -8.64
C GLN A 288 -2.91 -2.22 -8.61
N ILE A 289 -2.71 -1.05 -9.23
CA ILE A 289 -1.40 -0.41 -9.31
C ILE A 289 -1.40 0.78 -8.36
N VAL A 290 -0.46 0.81 -7.42
CA VAL A 290 -0.29 1.92 -6.48
C VAL A 290 0.11 3.18 -7.26
N SER A 291 -0.56 4.30 -7.00
CA SER A 291 -0.27 5.59 -7.65
C SER A 291 1.21 5.95 -7.45
N GLY A 292 1.86 6.44 -8.49
CA GLY A 292 3.29 6.75 -8.47
C GLY A 292 4.21 5.60 -8.86
N TYR A 293 3.68 4.38 -9.10
CA TYR A 293 4.49 3.19 -9.42
C TYR A 293 4.06 2.48 -10.70
N GLY A 294 3.02 2.96 -11.39
CA GLY A 294 2.59 2.41 -12.66
C GLY A 294 3.51 2.83 -13.79
N SER A 295 3.90 1.88 -14.65
CA SER A 295 4.57 2.17 -15.91
C SER A 295 3.55 2.61 -16.95
N ILE A 296 3.94 3.57 -17.78
CA ILE A 296 3.10 4.07 -18.86
C ILE A 296 3.92 4.31 -20.11
N THR A 297 3.30 4.01 -21.25
CA THR A 297 3.80 4.35 -22.58
C THR A 297 2.73 5.15 -23.29
N VAL A 298 3.05 6.38 -23.68
CA VAL A 298 2.16 7.26 -24.44
C VAL A 298 2.85 7.78 -25.68
N LYS A 299 2.08 8.02 -26.74
CA LYS A 299 2.56 8.64 -27.97
C LYS A 299 1.99 10.05 -28.08
N THR A 300 2.84 11.03 -28.33
CA THR A 300 2.45 12.44 -28.49
C THR A 300 3.32 13.12 -29.54
N GLY A 301 2.69 13.73 -30.53
CA GLY A 301 3.39 14.42 -31.62
C GLY A 301 4.35 13.49 -32.40
N GLY A 302 4.03 12.20 -32.50
CA GLY A 302 4.85 11.17 -33.12
C GLY A 302 5.94 10.58 -32.23
N ALA A 303 6.22 11.17 -31.05
CA ALA A 303 7.23 10.68 -30.12
C ALA A 303 6.62 9.72 -29.08
N ILE A 304 7.35 8.65 -28.76
CA ILE A 304 6.99 7.72 -27.68
C ILE A 304 7.64 8.20 -26.39
N ILE A 305 6.83 8.37 -25.35
CA ILE A 305 7.26 8.68 -24.00
C ILE A 305 6.95 7.46 -23.13
N GLN A 306 7.98 6.90 -22.52
CA GLN A 306 7.86 5.79 -21.57
C GLN A 306 8.40 6.23 -20.21
N GLY A 307 7.66 5.94 -19.15
CA GLY A 307 8.05 6.33 -17.79
C GLY A 307 7.10 5.81 -16.73
N THR A 308 7.20 6.39 -15.54
CA THR A 308 6.34 6.08 -14.39
C THR A 308 5.26 7.15 -14.23
N LEU A 309 4.00 6.75 -14.14
CA LEU A 309 2.88 7.63 -13.87
C LEU A 309 2.94 8.12 -12.42
N VAL A 310 3.18 9.42 -12.24
CA VAL A 310 3.27 10.07 -10.93
C VAL A 310 1.87 10.46 -10.45
N THR A 311 1.14 11.21 -11.29
CA THR A 311 -0.26 11.60 -11.05
C THR A 311 -1.03 11.62 -12.36
N GLN A 312 -2.34 11.53 -12.28
CA GLN A 312 -3.27 11.68 -13.38
C GLN A 312 -4.45 12.53 -12.92
N ASP A 313 -5.02 13.35 -13.78
CA ASP A 313 -6.37 13.88 -13.60
C ASP A 313 -7.14 13.75 -14.92
N ASN A 314 -8.22 14.53 -15.07
CA ASN A 314 -9.07 14.48 -16.26
C ASN A 314 -8.49 15.24 -17.46
N GLU A 315 -7.46 16.06 -17.26
CA GLU A 315 -6.88 16.92 -18.28
C GLU A 315 -5.43 16.53 -18.60
N GLU A 316 -4.65 16.12 -17.62
CA GLU A 316 -3.23 15.82 -17.77
C GLU A 316 -2.75 14.58 -17.00
N ILE A 317 -1.61 14.07 -17.44
CA ILE A 317 -0.79 13.09 -16.73
C ILE A 317 0.58 13.70 -16.43
N ASN A 318 1.12 13.40 -15.26
CA ASN A 318 2.51 13.70 -14.93
C ASN A 318 3.31 12.40 -14.96
N VAL A 319 4.26 12.32 -15.88
CA VAL A 319 5.07 11.12 -16.13
C VAL A 319 6.52 11.42 -15.75
N ARG A 320 7.08 10.58 -14.88
CA ARG A 320 8.50 10.60 -14.55
C ARG A 320 9.27 9.77 -15.58
N VAL A 321 10.19 10.42 -16.28
CA VAL A 321 11.00 9.84 -17.34
C VAL A 321 12.47 9.90 -16.90
N LYS A 322 13.28 8.92 -17.30
CA LYS A 322 14.74 8.97 -17.12
C LYS A 322 15.39 9.49 -18.39
N ASP A 323 16.28 10.47 -18.25
CA ASP A 323 17.12 10.94 -19.36
C ASP A 323 18.22 9.92 -19.71
N ALA A 324 18.95 10.17 -20.80
CA ALA A 324 20.06 9.31 -21.24
C ALA A 324 21.24 9.24 -20.24
N ALA A 325 21.29 10.15 -19.27
CA ALA A 325 22.26 10.16 -18.18
C ALA A 325 21.73 9.49 -16.89
N GLY A 326 20.49 9.01 -16.89
CA GLY A 326 19.83 8.36 -15.77
C GLY A 326 19.19 9.31 -14.75
N ASN A 327 19.10 10.61 -15.03
CA ASN A 327 18.41 11.56 -14.16
C ASN A 327 16.90 11.48 -14.39
N GLU A 328 16.13 11.55 -13.32
CA GLU A 328 14.68 11.56 -13.37
C GLU A 328 14.16 12.99 -13.59
N GLU A 329 13.25 13.15 -14.55
CA GLU A 329 12.52 14.38 -14.82
C GLU A 329 11.02 14.10 -14.92
N GLU A 330 10.20 14.97 -14.36
CA GLU A 330 8.74 14.89 -14.49
C GLU A 330 8.26 15.75 -15.65
N ARG A 331 7.41 15.17 -16.50
CA ARG A 331 6.83 15.83 -17.67
C ARG A 331 5.31 15.78 -17.56
N ALA A 332 4.67 16.94 -17.56
CA ALA A 332 3.23 17.07 -17.71
C ALA A 332 2.85 16.88 -19.20
N ILE A 333 1.88 16.01 -19.46
CA ILE A 333 1.37 15.72 -20.81
C ILE A 333 -0.15 15.85 -20.74
N LEU A 334 -0.71 16.73 -21.58
CA LEU A 334 -2.15 16.85 -21.71
C LEU A 334 -2.71 15.59 -22.37
N LEU A 335 -3.81 15.06 -21.84
CA LEU A 335 -4.53 13.94 -22.44
C LEU A 335 -5.03 14.30 -23.86
N SER A 336 -5.31 15.58 -24.11
CA SER A 336 -5.64 16.10 -25.44
C SER A 336 -4.50 15.96 -26.45
N ASP A 337 -3.26 15.90 -25.99
CA ASP A 337 -2.07 15.89 -26.86
C ASP A 337 -1.61 14.47 -27.19
N LEU A 338 -2.31 13.45 -26.66
CA LEU A 338 -2.05 12.06 -27.02
C LEU A 338 -2.45 11.81 -28.47
N ASP A 339 -1.58 11.11 -29.19
CA ASP A 339 -1.82 10.71 -30.57
C ASP A 339 -2.88 9.59 -30.58
N PRO A 340 -3.90 9.69 -31.44
CA PRO A 340 -4.88 8.62 -31.57
C PRO A 340 -4.26 7.41 -32.30
N GLU A 341 -4.53 6.21 -31.78
CA GLU A 341 -4.09 4.92 -32.34
C GLU A 341 -5.25 4.22 -33.06
N PRO A 342 -4.97 3.42 -34.12
CA PRO A 342 -6.00 2.65 -34.82
C PRO A 342 -6.60 1.55 -33.91
N ILE A 343 -7.91 1.38 -34.00
CA ILE A 343 -8.69 0.37 -33.28
C ILE A 343 -9.27 -0.61 -34.30
N GLU A 344 -8.74 -1.83 -34.34
CA GLU A 344 -9.21 -2.88 -35.28
C GLU A 344 -10.63 -3.36 -34.92
N GLU A 345 -10.86 -3.58 -33.62
CA GLU A 345 -12.11 -4.08 -33.08
C GLU A 345 -12.64 -3.18 -31.96
N LEU A 346 -13.91 -2.81 -32.09
CA LEU A 346 -14.67 -2.09 -31.06
C LEU A 346 -15.16 -3.09 -30.01
N THR A 347 -14.21 -3.68 -29.28
CA THR A 347 -14.41 -4.66 -28.23
C THR A 347 -13.51 -4.34 -27.04
N ASP A 348 -14.06 -4.39 -25.82
CA ASP A 348 -13.32 -4.17 -24.57
C ASP A 348 -12.54 -2.86 -24.56
N LEU A 349 -13.17 -1.77 -24.99
CA LEU A 349 -12.54 -0.46 -25.14
C LEU A 349 -12.09 0.09 -23.78
N THR A 350 -12.94 -0.09 -22.76
CA THR A 350 -12.61 0.26 -21.37
C THR A 350 -11.40 -0.53 -20.85
N GLY A 351 -11.38 -1.86 -21.03
CA GLY A 351 -10.27 -2.70 -20.58
C GLY A 351 -8.97 -2.42 -21.33
N LYS A 352 -9.07 -1.99 -22.59
CA LYS A 352 -7.93 -1.51 -23.40
C LYS A 352 -7.51 -0.06 -23.08
N GLY A 353 -8.20 0.61 -22.17
CA GLY A 353 -7.84 1.94 -21.64
C GLY A 353 -8.21 3.12 -22.55
N TYR A 354 -9.13 2.94 -23.51
CA TYR A 354 -9.57 4.04 -24.37
C TYR A 354 -10.46 5.02 -23.61
N PHE A 355 -10.16 6.32 -23.73
CA PHE A 355 -10.93 7.40 -23.12
C PHE A 355 -11.47 8.41 -24.14
N TRP A 356 -10.98 8.37 -25.38
CA TRP A 356 -11.46 9.20 -26.48
C TRP A 356 -11.48 8.37 -27.76
N ILE A 357 -12.52 8.53 -28.57
CA ILE A 357 -12.71 7.75 -29.80
C ILE A 357 -13.18 8.66 -30.93
N GLN A 358 -12.70 8.36 -32.14
CA GLN A 358 -13.16 8.86 -33.42
C GLN A 358 -13.59 7.71 -34.31
N VAL A 359 -14.81 7.81 -34.83
CA VAL A 359 -15.41 6.85 -35.77
C VAL A 359 -15.91 7.56 -37.02
N THR A 360 -15.90 6.86 -38.15
CA THR A 360 -16.55 7.33 -39.37
C THR A 360 -17.76 6.45 -39.67
N LEU A 361 -18.93 7.07 -39.82
CA LEU A 361 -20.18 6.35 -40.06
C LEU A 361 -20.27 5.82 -41.49
N ALA A 362 -20.75 4.58 -41.65
CA ALA A 362 -20.86 3.90 -42.94
C ALA A 362 -21.96 4.48 -43.83
N ASP A 363 -23.11 4.84 -43.25
CA ASP A 363 -24.26 5.36 -43.97
C ASP A 363 -24.12 6.81 -44.46
N THR A 364 -23.44 7.65 -43.68
CA THR A 364 -23.34 9.10 -43.93
C THR A 364 -21.94 9.55 -44.33
N GLY A 365 -20.90 8.77 -44.02
CA GLY A 365 -19.50 9.21 -44.13
C GLY A 365 -19.10 10.28 -43.13
N ALA A 366 -19.99 10.65 -42.20
CA ALA A 366 -19.68 11.64 -41.17
C ALA A 366 -18.71 11.08 -40.13
N THR A 367 -17.75 11.89 -39.71
CA THR A 367 -16.86 11.55 -38.61
C THR A 367 -17.43 12.10 -37.30
N ILE A 368 -17.52 11.23 -36.29
CA ILE A 368 -17.91 11.57 -34.92
C ILE A 368 -16.69 11.34 -34.05
N SER A 369 -16.34 12.31 -33.21
CA SER A 369 -15.26 12.19 -32.25
C SER A 369 -15.65 12.80 -30.91
N GLY A 370 -15.22 12.16 -29.82
CA GLY A 370 -15.58 12.59 -28.47
C GLY A 370 -15.05 11.66 -27.39
N ASP A 371 -15.32 12.04 -26.14
CA ASP A 371 -14.90 11.25 -24.99
C ASP A 371 -15.70 9.96 -24.94
N PHE A 372 -15.02 8.84 -24.71
CA PHE A 372 -15.66 7.54 -24.59
C PHE A 372 -16.35 7.44 -23.23
N VAL A 373 -17.64 7.09 -23.23
CA VAL A 373 -18.46 6.98 -22.01
C VAL A 373 -18.71 5.53 -21.64
N GLU A 374 -19.24 4.75 -22.57
CA GLU A 374 -19.57 3.35 -22.35
C GLU A 374 -19.63 2.56 -23.66
N GLU A 375 -19.54 1.24 -23.52
CA GLU A 375 -19.64 0.27 -24.61
C GLU A 375 -20.69 -0.79 -24.27
N THR A 376 -21.48 -1.17 -25.26
CA THR A 376 -22.37 -2.33 -25.23
C THR A 376 -21.97 -3.31 -26.34
N ASP A 377 -22.59 -4.48 -26.39
CA ASP A 377 -22.34 -5.46 -27.47
C ASP A 377 -22.60 -4.89 -28.87
N GLU A 378 -23.54 -3.94 -29.01
CA GLU A 378 -23.99 -3.42 -30.31
C GLU A 378 -23.53 -1.98 -30.60
N SER A 379 -23.20 -1.19 -29.58
CA SER A 379 -22.95 0.25 -29.73
C SER A 379 -21.89 0.79 -28.78
N ILE A 380 -21.36 1.96 -29.11
CA ILE A 380 -20.52 2.78 -28.24
C ILE A 380 -21.21 4.13 -27.99
N THR A 381 -21.06 4.67 -26.79
CA THR A 381 -21.57 6.00 -26.43
C THR A 381 -20.40 6.96 -26.29
N LEU A 382 -20.46 8.08 -27.03
CA LEU A 382 -19.46 9.14 -27.03
C LEU A 382 -20.07 10.44 -26.51
N GLN A 383 -19.32 11.21 -25.73
CA GLN A 383 -19.66 12.57 -25.34
C GLN A 383 -19.08 13.55 -26.36
N VAL A 384 -19.93 14.25 -27.11
CA VAL A 384 -19.55 15.20 -28.15
C VAL A 384 -20.15 16.55 -27.81
N ASP A 385 -19.30 17.56 -27.60
CA ASP A 385 -19.73 18.92 -27.21
C ASP A 385 -20.67 18.98 -25.99
N GLY A 386 -20.52 18.03 -25.06
CA GLY A 386 -21.35 17.94 -23.86
C GLY A 386 -22.70 17.22 -24.04
N GLU A 387 -22.98 16.66 -25.22
CA GLU A 387 -24.13 15.80 -25.49
C GLU A 387 -23.70 14.35 -25.75
N SER A 388 -24.49 13.38 -25.27
CA SER A 388 -24.21 11.97 -25.51
C SER A 388 -24.72 11.53 -26.89
N GLN A 389 -23.85 10.90 -27.67
CA GLN A 389 -24.16 10.33 -28.98
C GLN A 389 -23.91 8.82 -28.97
N ILE A 390 -24.88 8.05 -29.45
CA ILE A 390 -24.79 6.59 -29.53
C ILE A 390 -24.46 6.20 -30.96
N VAL A 391 -23.36 5.46 -31.15
CA VAL A 391 -22.91 4.96 -32.44
C VAL A 391 -23.04 3.44 -32.48
N SER A 392 -23.82 2.93 -33.44
CA SER A 392 -23.92 1.49 -33.71
C SER A 392 -22.60 0.97 -34.29
N LYS A 393 -22.02 -0.07 -33.70
CA LYS A 393 -20.77 -0.72 -34.16
C LYS A 393 -20.90 -1.29 -35.58
N SER A 394 -22.11 -1.66 -35.99
CA SER A 394 -22.41 -2.13 -37.35
C SER A 394 -22.47 -1.02 -38.39
N ASN A 395 -22.60 0.25 -37.97
CA ASN A 395 -22.62 1.43 -38.85
C ASN A 395 -21.26 2.15 -38.86
N VAL A 396 -20.17 1.46 -38.57
CA VAL A 396 -18.82 2.04 -38.56
C VAL A 396 -18.05 1.54 -39.79
N LYS A 397 -17.46 2.48 -40.54
CA LYS A 397 -16.60 2.15 -41.69
C LYS A 397 -15.35 1.41 -41.25
N VAL A 398 -14.88 0.50 -42.10
CA VAL A 398 -13.56 -0.09 -41.96
C VAL A 398 -12.62 0.75 -42.81
N GLN A 399 -11.62 1.36 -42.20
CA GLN A 399 -10.52 2.02 -42.88
C GLN A 399 -9.34 1.07 -42.97
N ALA A 400 -8.64 1.07 -44.10
CA ALA A 400 -7.35 0.42 -44.27
C ALA A 400 -6.25 1.49 -44.29
N THR A 401 -5.15 1.21 -43.59
CA THR A 401 -3.91 1.97 -43.68
C THR A 401 -2.83 1.09 -44.28
N LEU A 402 -2.18 1.57 -45.34
CA LEU A 402 -1.10 0.87 -46.04
C LEU A 402 0.01 1.84 -46.41
N ILE A 403 1.23 1.31 -46.48
CA ILE A 403 2.46 2.06 -46.79
C ILE A 403 3.03 1.48 -48.07
N ASP A 404 3.27 2.34 -49.06
CA ASP A 404 3.92 1.94 -50.31
C ASP A 404 5.45 1.90 -50.17
N PHE A 405 6.15 1.37 -51.19
CA PHE A 405 7.62 1.33 -51.22
C PHE A 405 8.32 2.70 -51.23
N ASP A 406 7.58 3.78 -51.46
CA ASP A 406 8.07 5.15 -51.41
C ASP A 406 7.82 5.79 -50.02
N GLU A 407 7.44 4.99 -49.01
CA GLU A 407 7.07 5.38 -47.65
C GLU A 407 5.84 6.31 -47.56
N ASN A 408 4.99 6.34 -48.58
CA ASN A 408 3.74 7.11 -48.53
C ASN A 408 2.67 6.32 -47.76
N VAL A 409 2.06 6.98 -46.78
CA VAL A 409 0.93 6.42 -46.01
C VAL A 409 -0.38 6.72 -46.75
N ILE A 410 -1.10 5.67 -47.11
CA ILE A 410 -2.43 5.74 -47.74
C ILE A 410 -3.46 5.24 -46.72
N VAL A 411 -4.45 6.08 -46.41
CA VAL A 411 -5.57 5.75 -45.52
C VAL A 411 -6.87 5.95 -46.28
N GLY A 412 -7.71 4.92 -46.33
CA GLY A 412 -8.99 4.98 -47.03
C GLY A 412 -10.01 3.97 -46.53
N GLU A 413 -11.28 4.17 -46.89
CA GLU A 413 -12.35 3.21 -46.59
C GLU A 413 -12.16 1.95 -47.44
N LEU A 414 -12.17 0.78 -46.79
CA LEU A 414 -12.07 -0.51 -47.46
C LEU A 414 -13.36 -0.81 -48.23
N VAL A 415 -13.26 -0.92 -49.56
CA VAL A 415 -14.37 -1.32 -50.45
C VAL A 415 -14.30 -2.82 -50.71
N SER A 416 -13.14 -3.32 -51.12
CA SER A 416 -12.88 -4.73 -51.39
C SER A 416 -11.40 -5.06 -51.32
N GLU A 417 -11.09 -6.32 -51.04
CA GLU A 417 -9.74 -6.87 -51.02
C GLU A 417 -9.76 -8.26 -51.67
N ASN A 418 -8.75 -8.56 -52.48
CA ASN A 418 -8.44 -9.89 -52.98
C ASN A 418 -6.91 -10.14 -52.93
N GLU A 419 -6.43 -11.28 -53.43
CA GLU A 419 -5.00 -11.64 -53.36
C GLU A 419 -4.07 -10.66 -54.10
N ASP A 420 -4.56 -10.00 -55.14
CA ASP A 420 -3.76 -9.14 -56.04
C ASP A 420 -4.05 -7.64 -55.84
N GLU A 421 -5.24 -7.26 -55.34
CA GLU A 421 -5.68 -5.85 -55.29
C GLU A 421 -6.44 -5.50 -54.01
N VAL A 422 -6.15 -4.30 -53.47
CA VAL A 422 -6.92 -3.62 -52.42
C VAL A 422 -7.61 -2.40 -53.03
N THR A 423 -8.92 -2.28 -52.84
CA THR A 423 -9.72 -1.13 -53.30
C THR A 423 -10.12 -0.27 -52.12
N LEU A 424 -9.64 0.98 -52.11
CA LEU A 424 -9.92 1.97 -51.07
C LEU A 424 -10.66 3.18 -51.64
N ILE A 425 -11.52 3.81 -50.83
CA ILE A 425 -11.97 5.19 -51.08
C ILE A 425 -11.06 6.12 -50.27
N VAL A 426 -10.24 6.89 -50.97
CA VAL A 426 -9.32 7.89 -50.41
C VAL A 426 -9.80 9.27 -50.86
N ASP A 427 -10.07 10.17 -49.91
CA ASP A 427 -10.63 11.51 -50.18
C ASP A 427 -11.89 11.54 -51.08
N GLY A 428 -12.68 10.46 -51.05
CA GLY A 428 -13.90 10.31 -51.85
C GLY A 428 -13.68 9.79 -53.27
N GLU A 429 -12.44 9.45 -53.65
CA GLU A 429 -12.11 8.81 -54.92
C GLU A 429 -11.69 7.35 -54.71
N GLU A 430 -12.16 6.47 -55.59
CA GLU A 430 -11.78 5.06 -55.57
C GLU A 430 -10.36 4.89 -56.10
N GLN A 431 -9.51 4.25 -55.31
CA GLN A 431 -8.13 3.89 -55.66
C GLN A 431 -7.99 2.38 -55.58
N ILE A 432 -7.43 1.79 -56.65
CA ILE A 432 -7.09 0.36 -56.72
C ILE A 432 -5.58 0.27 -56.57
N ILE A 433 -5.14 -0.49 -55.59
CA ILE A 433 -3.73 -0.61 -55.19
C ILE A 433 -3.35 -2.08 -55.34
N ASP A 434 -2.30 -2.34 -56.11
CA ASP A 434 -1.75 -3.69 -56.26
C ASP A 434 -1.08 -4.10 -54.95
N THR A 435 -1.36 -5.31 -54.45
CA THR A 435 -0.77 -5.82 -53.21
C THR A 435 0.76 -5.94 -53.32
N PHE A 436 1.32 -6.06 -54.53
CA PHE A 436 2.76 -6.04 -54.78
C PHE A 436 3.41 -4.66 -54.61
N ASP A 437 2.64 -3.57 -54.56
CA ASP A 437 3.16 -2.20 -54.35
C ASP A 437 3.11 -1.78 -52.87
N ILE A 438 2.62 -2.64 -51.98
CA ILE A 438 2.53 -2.42 -50.54
C ILE A 438 3.82 -2.92 -49.86
N ASP A 439 4.50 -2.02 -49.15
CA ASP A 439 5.65 -2.35 -48.30
C ASP A 439 5.20 -2.80 -46.89
N GLU A 440 4.24 -2.07 -46.28
CA GLU A 440 3.62 -2.43 -45.01
C GLU A 440 2.08 -2.32 -45.02
N GLY A 441 1.38 -3.28 -44.42
CA GLY A 441 -0.08 -3.33 -44.35
C GLY A 441 -0.73 -4.30 -45.37
N PRO A 442 -2.05 -4.21 -45.59
CA PRO A 442 -2.99 -3.27 -44.97
C PRO A 442 -3.24 -3.58 -43.49
N THR A 443 -3.30 -2.52 -42.67
CA THR A 443 -3.79 -2.57 -41.29
C THR A 443 -5.22 -2.04 -41.27
N TYR A 444 -6.13 -2.73 -40.58
CA TYR A 444 -7.54 -2.40 -40.56
C TYR A 444 -7.93 -1.68 -39.28
N SER A 445 -8.67 -0.60 -39.40
CA SER A 445 -9.19 0.15 -38.27
C SER A 445 -10.67 0.46 -38.47
N ARG A 446 -11.47 0.23 -37.43
CA ARG A 446 -12.87 0.68 -37.36
C ARG A 446 -12.96 2.07 -36.74
N ALA A 447 -12.01 2.39 -35.87
CA ALA A 447 -11.96 3.67 -35.18
C ALA A 447 -10.52 4.07 -34.93
N PHE A 448 -10.35 5.30 -34.48
CA PHE A 448 -9.12 5.76 -33.87
C PHE A 448 -9.43 6.17 -32.44
N GLY A 449 -8.54 5.91 -31.50
CA GLY A 449 -8.77 6.30 -30.13
C GLY A 449 -7.50 6.66 -29.39
N LYS A 450 -7.67 7.52 -28.38
CA LYS A 450 -6.60 7.81 -27.42
C LYS A 450 -6.82 6.89 -26.23
N ARG A 451 -5.76 6.22 -25.82
CA ARG A 451 -5.78 5.34 -24.66
C ARG A 451 -4.67 5.67 -23.68
N LEU A 452 -4.94 5.33 -22.44
CA LEU A 452 -4.01 5.43 -21.35
C LEU A 452 -3.92 4.05 -20.69
N VAL A 453 -2.84 3.32 -20.95
CA VAL A 453 -2.62 1.99 -20.36
C VAL A 453 -1.51 2.09 -19.34
N VAL A 454 -1.89 1.98 -18.07
CA VAL A 454 -0.96 1.91 -16.95
C VAL A 454 -0.75 0.43 -16.62
N THR A 455 0.51 0.00 -16.64
CA THR A 455 0.89 -1.38 -16.32
C THR A 455 1.79 -1.43 -15.10
N SER A 456 1.74 -2.55 -14.38
CA SER A 456 2.67 -2.78 -13.27
C SER A 456 4.04 -3.15 -13.82
N PRO A 457 5.14 -2.56 -13.30
CA PRO A 457 6.50 -3.03 -13.57
C PRO A 457 6.77 -4.43 -12.99
N MET A 458 5.92 -4.90 -12.06
CA MET A 458 6.07 -6.19 -11.41
C MET A 458 5.80 -7.35 -12.41
N PRO A 459 6.64 -8.40 -12.45
CA PRO A 459 6.44 -9.54 -13.32
C PRO A 459 5.08 -10.24 -13.13
N ASN A 460 4.42 -10.58 -14.24
CA ASN A 460 3.14 -11.31 -14.22
C ASN A 460 3.28 -12.83 -14.08
N ASN A 461 4.50 -13.36 -14.01
CA ASN A 461 4.78 -14.80 -14.02
C ASN A 461 4.96 -15.41 -12.62
N PHE A 462 4.82 -14.66 -11.53
CA PHE A 462 4.90 -15.20 -10.18
C PHE A 462 3.97 -16.40 -9.91
N PRO A 463 2.72 -16.46 -10.44
CA PRO A 463 1.89 -17.66 -10.33
C PRO A 463 2.50 -18.93 -10.94
N LEU A 464 3.45 -18.79 -11.89
CA LEU A 464 4.18 -19.89 -12.52
C LEU A 464 5.54 -20.15 -11.86
N LEU A 465 6.16 -19.12 -11.27
CA LEU A 465 7.47 -19.20 -10.63
C LEU A 465 7.40 -19.72 -9.19
N LEU A 466 6.36 -19.36 -8.45
CA LEU A 466 6.23 -19.69 -7.04
C LEU A 466 5.44 -20.99 -6.86
N SER A 467 6.03 -21.95 -6.15
CA SER A 467 5.28 -23.12 -5.68
C SER A 467 4.22 -22.69 -4.67
N VAL A 468 3.20 -23.52 -4.46
CA VAL A 468 2.16 -23.27 -3.44
C VAL A 468 2.78 -23.07 -2.04
N SER A 469 3.84 -23.84 -1.71
CA SER A 469 4.57 -23.67 -0.45
C SER A 469 5.36 -22.37 -0.40
N ASP A 470 6.03 -21.97 -1.49
CA ASP A 470 6.79 -20.71 -1.50
C ASP A 470 5.87 -19.50 -1.42
N MET A 471 4.70 -19.55 -2.07
CA MET A 471 3.67 -18.53 -1.94
C MET A 471 3.15 -18.45 -0.50
N SER A 472 2.83 -19.60 0.10
CA SER A 472 2.40 -19.69 1.50
C SER A 472 3.42 -19.08 2.46
N ASP A 473 4.70 -19.45 2.30
CA ASP A 473 5.79 -18.94 3.13
C ASP A 473 6.00 -17.43 2.88
N LEU A 474 6.01 -16.98 1.63
CA LEU A 474 6.13 -15.56 1.24
C LEU A 474 5.01 -14.72 1.86
N LEU A 475 3.76 -15.16 1.77
CA LEU A 475 2.61 -14.49 2.36
C LEU A 475 2.71 -14.43 3.89
N ALA A 476 3.20 -15.48 4.55
CA ALA A 476 3.45 -15.46 5.98
C ALA A 476 4.52 -14.43 6.37
N TYR A 477 5.60 -14.31 5.57
CA TYR A 477 6.61 -13.27 5.77
C TYR A 477 6.02 -11.86 5.58
N LEU A 478 5.34 -11.60 4.47
CA LEU A 478 4.74 -10.28 4.23
C LEU A 478 3.68 -9.93 5.28
N ALA A 479 2.91 -10.90 5.77
CA ALA A 479 1.94 -10.72 6.85
C ALA A 479 2.59 -10.31 8.19
N SER A 480 3.86 -10.63 8.40
CA SER A 480 4.61 -10.25 9.60
C SER A 480 5.14 -8.80 9.56
N LEU A 481 5.18 -8.19 8.37
CA LEU A 481 5.69 -6.84 8.15
C LEU A 481 4.66 -5.78 8.57
N THR A 482 4.61 -5.52 9.87
CA THR A 482 3.64 -4.61 10.52
C THR A 482 4.27 -3.33 11.07
N GLY A 483 5.56 -3.10 10.80
CA GLY A 483 6.34 -1.96 11.31
C GLY A 483 6.80 -2.04 12.76
N ALA A 484 6.19 -2.91 13.57
CA ALA A 484 6.57 -3.08 14.97
C ALA A 484 7.99 -3.64 15.15
N THR A 485 8.50 -4.39 14.17
CA THR A 485 9.85 -4.97 14.18
C THR A 485 10.97 -3.92 14.05
N ALA A 486 10.69 -2.72 13.54
CA ALA A 486 11.68 -1.64 13.46
C ALA A 486 11.95 -0.99 14.84
N ALA A 487 10.94 -0.93 15.71
CA ALA A 487 11.12 -0.41 17.07
C ALA A 487 11.96 -1.34 17.94
N THR A 488 11.75 -2.66 17.84
CA THR A 488 12.52 -3.66 18.58
C THR A 488 13.95 -3.80 18.05
N ALA A 489 14.18 -3.65 16.74
CA ALA A 489 15.53 -3.74 16.15
C ALA A 489 16.40 -2.51 16.45
N ALA A 490 15.79 -1.33 16.62
CA ALA A 490 16.51 -0.13 17.05
C ALA A 490 16.97 -0.22 18.52
N GLU A 491 16.15 -0.82 19.41
CA GLU A 491 16.54 -1.09 20.80
C GLU A 491 17.66 -2.15 20.90
N GLU A 492 17.61 -3.23 20.11
CA GLU A 492 18.65 -4.27 20.13
C GLU A 492 20.00 -3.81 19.51
N ALA A 493 19.96 -2.88 18.55
CA ALA A 493 21.17 -2.29 17.96
C ALA A 493 21.88 -1.32 18.91
N GLU A 494 21.15 -0.64 19.80
CA GLU A 494 21.72 0.23 20.83
C GLU A 494 22.29 -0.57 22.01
N GLU A 495 21.67 -1.71 22.36
CA GLU A 495 22.15 -2.62 23.43
C GLU A 495 23.42 -3.40 23.06
N THR A 496 23.75 -3.50 21.77
CA THR A 496 25.00 -4.13 21.29
C THR A 496 26.16 -3.15 21.07
N ALA A 497 25.93 -1.85 21.27
CA ALA A 497 26.91 -0.78 21.09
C ALA A 497 27.48 -0.18 22.39
N GLU A 498 26.97 -0.57 23.58
CA GLU A 498 27.57 -0.33 24.91
C GLU A 498 28.19 -1.60 25.52
#